data_AF-A0A0B7KIK0-F1
#
_entry.id   AF-A0A0B7KIK0-F1
#
_cell.length_a   1.000
_cell.length_b   1.000
_cell.length_c   1.000
_cell.angle_alpha   90.00
_cell.angle_beta   90.00
_cell.angle_gamma   90.00
#
_symmetry.space_group_name_H-M   'P 1'
#
loop_
_entity.id
_entity.type
_entity.pdbx_description
1 polymer ?
#
loop_
_entity_poly.entity_id
_entity_poly.type
_entity_poly.pdbx_seq_one_letter_code
_entity_poly.pdbx_strand_id
1 'polypeptide(L)'
;MAWTAQQAARPNNFAGDEGLEPVPVPSTPEVLNDGKIYYDDGKEVFTASSVAPSHTTFSPTLTTATEATRTPDKPFHQMKLDTEDDDKIPISDGPPVPPKDNQSNNRSRKKLFIIIGCIVAVAVILAAVLGGVLGSRKNSGGGSSEEATASPSASATSAPSKILAGSSVGVAAFQNGNDNEIYLSYKNPDNAVKFFRASETTGGTFDWKTPELQVPDNALDNVTAMTMFSGIDQSSDVDAQIQVQLLYLDTNAKLKGLNYVTAGQSESKGFTKLDVNDTGITISPQSDIAAWGPFTVYQNANNSLSALWWQSTTPWTPYTLQYSPIVGSKLSIVPVSRNASHVSGTGWWAVFYQNEDGTIQAVIDPGHWPETRSQNLGDVIDLWTTTYPKPKVPLKHSFAAFSIARDPNKVNTSSKVSTFLLYQDDSGDIKQAWVDNDKTWQTSAPDQLKGADNGTDISCITTPAWEKDRTFDGLLLQAASDLTKCYFQKGGKLMEVRLSGTNWVDPKELSLP
;
A
#
# COMPACT_ATOMS: atom_id res chain seq x y z
N MET A 1 -34.82 30.58 27.93
CA MET A 1 -34.29 29.92 29.15
C MET A 1 -32.81 29.79 28.96
N ALA A 2 -32.03 30.57 29.71
CA ALA A 2 -30.58 30.62 29.63
C ALA A 2 -29.96 29.51 30.49
N TRP A 3 -28.93 28.85 29.97
CA TRP A 3 -28.04 28.00 30.75
C TRP A 3 -26.59 28.43 30.48
N THR A 4 -25.99 29.02 31.51
CA THR A 4 -24.59 29.41 31.65
C THR A 4 -23.76 28.18 32.00
N ALA A 5 -22.69 27.92 31.26
CA ALA A 5 -21.69 26.90 31.61
C ALA A 5 -20.66 27.50 32.57
N GLN A 6 -20.51 26.87 33.73
CA GLN A 6 -19.61 27.26 34.81
C GLN A 6 -18.31 26.44 34.69
N GLN A 7 -17.19 27.11 34.43
CA GLN A 7 -15.85 26.52 34.42
C GLN A 7 -15.45 26.09 35.84
N ALA A 8 -15.05 24.83 36.00
CA ALA A 8 -14.41 24.33 37.21
C ALA A 8 -12.90 24.24 36.98
N ALA A 9 -12.15 25.13 37.63
CA ALA A 9 -10.71 25.06 37.77
C ALA A 9 -10.33 23.89 38.70
N ARG A 10 -9.36 23.07 38.30
CA ARG A 10 -8.69 22.10 39.18
C ARG A 10 -7.34 22.66 39.65
N PRO A 11 -6.97 22.48 40.93
CA PRO A 11 -5.71 22.98 41.46
C PRO A 11 -4.52 22.07 41.09
N ASN A 12 -3.41 22.69 40.72
CA ASN A 12 -2.09 22.09 40.59
C ASN A 12 -1.57 21.66 41.96
N ASN A 13 -1.18 20.39 42.09
CA ASN A 13 -0.29 19.90 43.13
C ASN A 13 0.62 18.82 42.51
N PHE A 14 1.84 19.20 42.14
CA PHE A 14 2.94 18.25 42.00
C PHE A 14 4.09 18.76 42.88
N ALA A 15 4.32 17.98 43.94
CA ALA A 15 5.49 18.05 44.79
C ALA A 15 6.71 17.52 44.03
N GLY A 16 7.88 18.06 44.37
CA GLY A 16 9.12 17.88 43.64
C GLY A 16 9.67 16.46 43.60
N ASP A 17 10.39 16.19 42.52
CA ASP A 17 11.32 15.07 42.40
C ASP A 17 12.73 15.67 42.32
N GLU A 18 13.53 15.40 43.34
CA GLU A 18 14.95 15.69 43.37
C GLU A 18 15.71 14.54 42.71
N GLY A 19 16.66 14.87 41.84
CA GLY A 19 17.82 14.01 41.59
C GLY A 19 17.79 13.19 40.30
N LEU A 20 18.20 13.81 39.19
CA LEU A 20 18.97 13.12 38.15
C LEU A 20 20.15 14.02 37.77
N GLU A 21 21.37 13.52 38.01
CA GLU A 21 22.60 14.17 37.57
C GLU A 21 22.69 14.20 36.04
N PRO A 22 23.29 15.24 35.45
CA PRO A 22 23.45 15.32 34.01
C PRO A 22 24.40 14.22 33.51
N VAL A 23 23.95 13.47 32.50
CA VAL A 23 24.77 12.54 31.72
C VAL A 23 25.92 13.34 31.07
N PRO A 24 27.19 12.93 31.23
CA PRO A 24 28.31 13.64 30.62
C PRO A 24 28.23 13.55 29.10
N VAL A 25 28.42 14.70 28.44
CA VAL A 25 28.56 14.81 27.00
C VAL A 25 29.82 14.03 26.58
N PRO A 26 29.76 13.13 25.59
CA PRO A 26 30.96 12.46 25.11
C PRO A 26 31.89 13.50 24.48
N SER A 27 33.08 13.63 25.06
CA SER A 27 34.17 14.45 24.54
C SER A 27 34.64 13.91 23.19
N THR A 28 34.88 14.82 22.25
CA THR A 28 35.57 14.57 20.97
C THR A 28 36.87 13.77 21.15
N PRO A 29 37.21 12.82 20.27
CA PRO A 29 38.44 12.06 20.38
C PRO A 29 39.68 12.97 20.19
N GLU A 30 40.56 12.99 21.18
CA GLU A 30 41.90 13.55 21.05
C GLU A 30 42.80 12.59 20.25
N VAL A 31 43.44 13.10 19.21
CA VAL A 31 44.43 12.36 18.42
C VAL A 31 45.74 12.32 19.20
N LEU A 32 46.12 11.14 19.70
CA LEU A 32 47.48 10.86 20.15
C LEU A 32 48.20 10.00 19.10
N ASN A 33 49.51 10.27 18.97
CA ASN A 33 50.44 9.73 17.97
C ASN A 33 50.28 8.22 17.70
N ASP A 34 50.62 7.81 16.47
CA ASP A 34 50.65 6.44 15.92
C ASP A 34 49.33 5.88 15.32
N GLY A 35 48.38 6.74 14.96
CA GLY A 35 47.34 6.40 13.98
C GLY A 35 46.29 5.38 14.45
N LYS A 36 46.12 5.21 15.76
CA LYS A 36 45.04 4.38 16.35
C LYS A 36 44.01 5.26 17.06
N ILE A 37 42.73 4.98 16.82
CA ILE A 37 41.60 5.62 17.52
C ILE A 37 41.00 4.59 18.47
N TYR A 38 40.86 4.95 19.75
CA TYR A 38 40.21 4.13 20.76
C TYR A 38 38.84 4.75 21.13
N TYR A 39 37.82 3.90 21.26
CA TYR A 39 36.53 4.26 21.85
C TYR A 39 36.28 3.41 23.10
N ASP A 40 35.42 3.91 23.98
CA ASP A 40 35.29 3.60 25.41
C ASP A 40 34.73 2.20 25.77
N ASP A 41 35.03 1.18 24.97
CA ASP A 41 34.65 -0.21 25.29
C ASP A 41 35.68 -1.27 24.84
N GLY A 42 36.95 -0.88 24.75
CA GLY A 42 38.10 -1.80 24.74
C GLY A 42 38.21 -2.75 23.53
N LYS A 43 37.45 -2.56 22.45
CA LYS A 43 37.54 -3.38 21.24
C LYS A 43 38.36 -2.69 20.14
N GLU A 44 39.52 -3.27 19.80
CA GLU A 44 40.30 -2.87 18.61
C GLU A 44 39.54 -3.28 17.33
N VAL A 45 39.44 -2.35 16.37
CA VAL A 45 39.01 -2.64 15.00
C VAL A 45 40.19 -2.39 14.08
N PHE A 46 40.59 -3.42 13.32
CA PHE A 46 41.63 -3.29 12.30
C PHE A 46 41.10 -2.53 11.09
N THR A 47 41.73 -1.42 10.72
CA THR A 47 41.55 -0.79 9.41
C THR A 47 42.51 -1.41 8.40
N ALA A 48 41.97 -1.85 7.27
CA ALA A 48 42.75 -2.35 6.15
C ALA A 48 43.60 -1.23 5.54
N SER A 49 44.88 -1.55 5.30
CA SER A 49 45.92 -0.65 4.84
C SER A 49 45.61 -0.01 3.47
N SER A 50 45.87 1.29 3.38
CA SER A 50 45.76 2.11 2.16
C SER A 50 46.90 1.77 1.19
N VAL A 51 46.54 1.37 -0.04
CA VAL A 51 47.49 1.32 -1.17
C VAL A 51 47.52 2.69 -1.85
N ALA A 52 48.72 3.23 -1.99
CA ALA A 52 49.02 4.52 -2.61
C ALA A 52 48.66 4.59 -4.11
N PRO A 53 48.41 5.78 -4.69
CA PRO A 53 48.06 5.93 -6.09
C PRO A 53 49.30 5.98 -6.98
N SER A 54 49.36 5.11 -7.99
CA SER A 54 50.28 5.27 -9.12
C SER A 54 49.58 6.01 -10.26
N HIS A 55 50.22 7.09 -10.71
CA HIS A 55 49.87 7.81 -11.92
C HIS A 55 50.08 6.95 -13.17
N THR A 56 49.07 6.84 -14.02
CA THR A 56 49.27 6.48 -15.43
C THR A 56 48.30 7.25 -16.33
N THR A 57 48.89 8.12 -17.13
CA THR A 57 48.29 8.85 -18.25
C THR A 57 48.00 7.89 -19.39
N PHE A 58 46.77 7.87 -19.93
CA PHE A 58 46.48 7.25 -21.22
C PHE A 58 45.52 8.10 -22.05
N SER A 59 45.96 8.45 -23.26
CA SER A 59 45.16 9.01 -24.35
C SER A 59 44.43 7.90 -25.12
N PRO A 60 43.31 8.20 -25.80
CA PRO A 60 42.47 7.19 -26.42
C PRO A 60 42.89 6.90 -27.87
N THR A 61 42.91 5.62 -28.24
CA THR A 61 42.88 5.21 -29.64
C THR A 61 41.78 4.16 -29.81
N LEU A 62 40.83 4.47 -30.69
CA LEU A 62 39.82 3.53 -31.21
C LEU A 62 40.51 2.35 -31.88
N THR A 63 40.08 1.11 -31.59
CA THR A 63 39.95 0.08 -32.62
C THR A 63 38.93 -0.99 -32.24
N THR A 64 38.11 -1.32 -33.23
CA THR A 64 37.10 -2.37 -33.35
C THR A 64 37.71 -3.77 -33.19
N ALA A 65 37.02 -4.70 -32.50
CA ALA A 65 37.00 -6.13 -32.84
C ALA A 65 36.21 -7.00 -31.82
N THR A 66 35.17 -7.65 -32.35
CA THR A 66 34.88 -9.10 -32.28
C THR A 66 34.38 -9.76 -30.99
N GLU A 67 33.26 -10.47 -31.18
CA GLU A 67 32.62 -11.46 -30.30
C GLU A 67 33.60 -12.41 -29.60
N ALA A 68 33.40 -12.58 -28.29
CA ALA A 68 33.92 -13.71 -27.53
C ALA A 68 32.77 -14.39 -26.79
N THR A 69 32.39 -15.56 -27.31
CA THR A 69 31.53 -16.55 -26.68
C THR A 69 32.13 -16.98 -25.34
N ARG A 70 31.44 -16.74 -24.22
CA ARG A 70 31.80 -17.29 -22.91
C ARG A 70 30.86 -18.45 -22.56
N THR A 71 31.42 -19.64 -22.52
CA THR A 71 30.89 -20.82 -21.83
C THR A 71 30.91 -20.61 -20.31
N PRO A 72 29.87 -21.03 -19.57
CA PRO A 72 29.87 -20.98 -18.11
C PRO A 72 30.65 -22.17 -17.52
N ASP A 73 31.66 -21.86 -16.72
CA ASP A 73 32.36 -22.82 -15.87
C ASP A 73 31.51 -23.26 -14.67
N LYS A 74 31.81 -24.48 -14.25
CA LYS A 74 31.09 -25.39 -13.35
C LYS A 74 30.94 -24.94 -11.88
N PRO A 75 30.05 -25.60 -11.11
CA PRO A 75 29.52 -25.09 -9.86
C PRO A 75 30.41 -25.34 -8.64
N PHE A 76 30.18 -24.50 -7.64
CA PHE A 76 30.77 -24.50 -6.30
C PHE A 76 30.64 -25.83 -5.55
N HIS A 77 31.73 -26.17 -4.85
CA HIS A 77 31.79 -27.25 -3.87
C HIS A 77 30.82 -27.02 -2.71
N GLN A 78 29.97 -28.01 -2.44
CA GLN A 78 29.29 -28.19 -1.16
C GLN A 78 30.33 -28.48 -0.08
N MET A 79 30.43 -27.61 0.93
CA MET A 79 30.98 -27.97 2.23
C MET A 79 30.00 -28.91 2.93
N LYS A 80 30.43 -30.16 3.13
CA LYS A 80 29.87 -31.09 4.10
C LYS A 80 30.09 -30.51 5.50
N LEU A 81 29.02 -30.26 6.25
CA LEU A 81 29.10 -30.23 7.70
C LEU A 81 29.02 -31.68 8.18
N ASP A 82 30.05 -32.11 8.90
CA ASP A 82 30.07 -33.35 9.64
C ASP A 82 29.15 -33.18 10.86
N THR A 83 28.12 -34.02 10.95
CA THR A 83 27.27 -34.16 12.13
C THR A 83 27.97 -35.12 13.08
N GLU A 84 28.51 -34.60 14.17
CA GLU A 84 28.99 -35.41 15.29
C GLU A 84 27.82 -36.07 16.01
N ASP A 85 28.00 -37.35 16.29
CA ASP A 85 27.25 -38.19 17.21
C ASP A 85 27.15 -37.52 18.59
N ASP A 86 25.95 -37.51 19.19
CA ASP A 86 25.82 -37.70 20.64
C ASP A 86 24.42 -38.20 21.05
N ASP A 87 24.48 -39.31 21.77
CA ASP A 87 23.60 -39.82 22.83
C ASP A 87 22.17 -40.33 22.55
N LYS A 88 22.11 -41.67 22.57
CA LYS A 88 20.93 -42.52 22.78
C LYS A 88 20.39 -42.36 24.20
N ILE A 89 19.12 -41.97 24.32
CA ILE A 89 18.32 -42.13 25.54
C ILE A 89 17.55 -43.47 25.47
N PRO A 90 17.46 -44.27 26.55
CA PRO A 90 16.74 -45.54 26.52
C PRO A 90 15.22 -45.31 26.55
N ILE A 91 14.50 -46.00 25.66
CA ILE A 91 13.05 -46.09 25.67
C ILE A 91 12.64 -47.04 26.81
N SER A 92 11.91 -46.50 27.79
CA SER A 92 11.27 -47.26 28.86
C SER A 92 9.87 -47.67 28.43
N ASP A 93 9.62 -48.98 28.35
CA ASP A 93 8.31 -49.57 28.10
C ASP A 93 7.32 -49.26 29.24
N GLY A 94 6.25 -48.53 28.91
CA GLY A 94 5.09 -48.31 29.78
C GLY A 94 3.93 -49.26 29.43
N PRO A 95 3.05 -49.60 30.39
CA PRO A 95 2.05 -50.67 30.26
C PRO A 95 0.88 -50.32 29.34
N PRO A 96 0.13 -51.32 28.84
CA PRO A 96 -0.85 -51.15 27.78
C PRO A 96 -2.08 -50.35 28.23
N VAL A 97 -2.46 -49.40 27.37
CA VAL A 97 -3.67 -48.58 27.50
C VAL A 97 -4.92 -49.44 27.22
N PRO A 98 -5.97 -49.39 28.07
CA PRO A 98 -7.20 -50.16 27.88
C PRO A 98 -8.08 -49.58 26.75
N PRO A 99 -8.98 -50.39 26.17
CA PRO A 99 -9.78 -50.00 25.01
C PRO A 99 -10.80 -48.91 25.37
N LYS A 100 -10.95 -47.92 24.48
CA LYS A 100 -11.95 -46.85 24.61
C LYS A 100 -13.35 -47.41 24.33
N ASP A 101 -14.19 -47.36 25.35
CA ASP A 101 -15.63 -47.64 25.26
C ASP A 101 -16.38 -46.59 24.44
N ASN A 102 -17.38 -47.08 23.69
CA ASN A 102 -18.35 -46.33 22.92
C ASN A 102 -19.18 -45.40 23.82
N GLN A 103 -18.94 -44.08 23.73
CA GLN A 103 -19.78 -43.09 24.38
C GLN A 103 -20.94 -42.68 23.46
N SER A 104 -22.17 -42.96 23.92
CA SER A 104 -23.42 -42.73 23.21
C SER A 104 -23.73 -41.23 23.03
N ASN A 105 -24.05 -40.86 21.80
CA ASN A 105 -24.53 -39.53 21.42
C ASN A 105 -25.91 -39.26 22.03
N ASN A 106 -25.97 -38.45 23.09
CA ASN A 106 -27.24 -37.97 23.63
C ASN A 106 -27.19 -36.48 24.02
N ARG A 107 -26.71 -35.63 23.10
CA ARG A 107 -26.53 -34.20 23.37
C ARG A 107 -26.87 -33.30 22.17
N SER A 108 -28.16 -33.10 21.85
CA SER A 108 -28.55 -31.92 21.05
C SER A 108 -30.01 -31.44 21.09
N ARG A 109 -30.93 -32.01 21.88
CA ARG A 109 -32.33 -31.52 21.87
C ARG A 109 -32.50 -30.09 22.39
N LYS A 110 -31.55 -29.56 23.17
CA LYS A 110 -31.60 -28.17 23.67
C LYS A 110 -31.25 -27.11 22.61
N LYS A 111 -30.47 -27.46 21.58
CA LYS A 111 -30.12 -26.51 20.50
C LYS A 111 -31.28 -26.27 19.54
N LEU A 112 -32.17 -27.25 19.37
CA LEU A 112 -33.34 -27.12 18.51
C LEU A 112 -34.37 -26.10 19.05
N PHE A 113 -34.58 -26.04 20.38
CA PHE A 113 -35.52 -25.09 20.98
C PHE A 113 -35.05 -23.62 20.87
N ILE A 114 -33.73 -23.38 20.86
CA ILE A 114 -33.18 -22.02 20.69
C ILE A 114 -33.39 -21.52 19.26
N ILE A 115 -33.26 -22.39 18.26
CA ILE A 115 -33.48 -22.04 16.85
C ILE A 115 -34.95 -21.69 16.61
N ILE A 116 -35.89 -22.47 17.15
CA ILE A 116 -37.33 -22.20 17.03
C ILE A 116 -37.69 -20.86 17.70
N GLY A 117 -37.12 -20.56 18.87
CA GLY A 117 -37.33 -19.27 19.55
C GLY A 117 -36.88 -18.06 18.73
N CYS A 118 -35.73 -18.14 18.06
CA CYS A 118 -35.24 -17.06 17.21
C CYS A 118 -36.15 -16.80 16.00
N ILE A 119 -36.67 -17.85 15.36
CA ILE A 119 -37.56 -17.71 14.19
C ILE A 119 -38.86 -17.00 14.58
N VAL A 120 -39.46 -17.36 15.73
CA VAL A 120 -40.68 -16.71 16.21
C VAL A 120 -40.44 -15.23 16.55
N ALA A 121 -39.30 -14.90 17.18
CA ALA A 121 -38.97 -13.51 17.50
C ALA A 121 -38.82 -12.65 16.23
N VAL A 122 -38.15 -13.15 15.19
CA VAL A 122 -38.01 -12.44 13.91
C VAL A 122 -39.36 -12.24 13.23
N ALA A 123 -40.24 -13.24 13.25
CA ALA A 123 -41.58 -13.12 12.67
C ALA A 123 -42.43 -12.04 13.37
N VAL A 124 -42.34 -11.91 14.69
CA VAL A 124 -43.06 -10.87 15.46
C VAL A 124 -42.53 -9.48 15.13
N ILE A 125 -41.20 -9.31 14.99
CA ILE A 125 -40.59 -8.03 14.61
C ILE A 125 -41.04 -7.61 13.21
N LEU A 126 -41.04 -8.53 12.24
CA LEU A 126 -41.49 -8.24 10.88
C LEU A 126 -42.98 -7.86 10.81
N ALA A 127 -43.84 -8.54 11.59
CA ALA A 127 -45.26 -8.18 11.67
C ALA A 127 -45.48 -6.78 12.29
N ALA A 128 -44.69 -6.42 13.32
CA ALA A 128 -44.77 -5.10 13.95
C ALA A 128 -44.28 -3.97 13.01
N VAL A 129 -43.20 -4.20 12.27
CA VAL A 129 -42.66 -3.22 11.32
C VAL A 129 -43.62 -3.01 10.15
N LEU A 130 -44.17 -4.09 9.57
CA LEU A 130 -45.11 -3.98 8.45
C LEU A 130 -46.46 -3.35 8.84
N GLY A 131 -46.89 -3.48 10.11
CA GLY A 131 -48.07 -2.77 10.62
C GLY A 131 -47.90 -1.26 10.73
N GLY A 132 -46.67 -0.75 10.92
CA GLY A 132 -46.39 0.68 11.06
C GLY A 132 -46.32 1.46 9.75
N VAL A 133 -45.88 0.83 8.64
CA VAL A 133 -45.59 1.56 7.39
C VAL A 133 -46.82 1.82 6.50
N LEU A 134 -47.94 1.12 6.74
CA LEU A 134 -49.17 1.26 5.94
C LEU A 134 -50.24 2.18 6.56
N GLY A 135 -50.00 2.73 7.76
CA GLY A 135 -51.00 3.50 8.52
C GLY A 135 -51.06 5.02 8.27
N SER A 136 -50.09 5.61 7.56
CA SER A 136 -49.90 7.07 7.59
C SER A 136 -49.91 7.73 6.22
N ARG A 137 -51.01 7.63 5.46
CA ARG A 137 -51.31 8.58 4.38
C ARG A 137 -52.82 8.85 4.27
N LYS A 138 -53.29 9.90 4.95
CA LYS A 138 -54.57 10.55 4.63
C LYS A 138 -54.53 12.06 4.93
N ASN A 139 -54.81 12.85 3.88
CA ASN A 139 -55.33 14.22 3.80
C ASN A 139 -54.59 15.44 4.38
N SER A 140 -54.25 16.38 3.48
CA SER A 140 -54.78 17.76 3.30
C SER A 140 -53.79 18.53 2.40
N GLY A 141 -54.12 19.40 1.45
CA GLY A 141 -55.33 20.16 1.16
C GLY A 141 -55.11 21.66 1.43
N GLY A 142 -54.90 22.47 0.38
CA GLY A 142 -55.19 23.91 0.37
C GLY A 142 -53.99 24.85 0.36
N GLY A 143 -54.00 25.81 -0.57
CA GLY A 143 -52.89 26.71 -0.90
C GLY A 143 -52.73 27.92 0.04
N SER A 144 -51.68 28.70 -0.21
CA SER A 144 -51.80 30.15 -0.46
C SER A 144 -50.47 30.68 -0.99
N SER A 145 -50.57 31.59 -1.95
CA SER A 145 -49.49 32.35 -2.56
C SER A 145 -49.00 33.43 -1.58
N GLU A 146 -47.68 33.60 -1.45
CA GLU A 146 -47.07 34.85 -0.97
C GLU A 146 -45.68 34.99 -1.59
N GLU A 147 -45.50 36.07 -2.35
CA GLU A 147 -44.23 36.51 -2.92
C GLU A 147 -43.30 37.01 -1.80
N ALA A 148 -42.12 36.40 -1.70
CA ALA A 148 -41.02 36.93 -0.91
C ALA A 148 -39.81 37.15 -1.82
N THR A 149 -39.40 38.42 -1.89
CA THR A 149 -38.26 38.97 -2.61
C THR A 149 -36.96 38.29 -2.20
N ALA A 150 -36.39 37.50 -3.13
CA ALA A 150 -35.09 36.85 -2.94
C ALA A 150 -33.94 37.83 -3.19
N SER A 151 -33.13 38.04 -2.15
CA SER A 151 -31.80 38.64 -2.26
C SER A 151 -30.86 37.62 -2.91
N PRO A 152 -30.08 37.96 -3.96
CA PRO A 152 -29.20 37.01 -4.61
C PRO A 152 -27.95 36.79 -3.73
N SER A 153 -28.02 35.80 -2.84
CA SER A 153 -26.80 35.20 -2.30
C SER A 153 -26.21 34.35 -3.43
N ALA A 154 -25.11 34.83 -4.00
CA ALA A 154 -24.35 34.08 -4.99
C ALA A 154 -23.75 32.84 -4.30
N SER A 155 -24.50 31.74 -4.30
CA SER A 155 -23.90 30.42 -4.13
C SER A 155 -22.95 30.23 -5.30
N ALA A 156 -21.65 30.38 -5.02
CA ALA A 156 -20.60 30.02 -5.96
C ALA A 156 -20.72 28.52 -6.21
N THR A 157 -21.42 28.15 -7.28
CA THR A 157 -21.42 26.78 -7.81
C THR A 157 -19.98 26.50 -8.22
N SER A 158 -19.22 25.77 -7.40
CA SER A 158 -17.86 25.39 -7.75
C SER A 158 -17.92 24.62 -9.07
N ALA A 159 -17.24 25.15 -10.08
CA ALA A 159 -17.12 24.43 -11.34
C ALA A 159 -16.36 23.13 -11.05
N PRO A 160 -16.81 21.98 -11.58
CA PRO A 160 -16.16 20.69 -11.31
C PRO A 160 -14.67 20.80 -11.62
N SER A 161 -13.85 20.40 -10.65
CA SER A 161 -12.40 20.42 -10.79
C SER A 161 -12.00 19.54 -11.98
N LYS A 162 -11.46 20.17 -13.03
CA LYS A 162 -11.01 19.45 -14.23
C LYS A 162 -9.68 18.77 -13.93
N ILE A 163 -9.56 17.50 -14.31
CA ILE A 163 -8.30 16.75 -14.30
C ILE A 163 -7.54 17.01 -15.61
N LEU A 164 -6.21 17.09 -15.57
CA LEU A 164 -5.36 17.17 -16.76
C LEU A 164 -5.40 15.83 -17.51
N ALA A 165 -5.52 15.86 -18.83
CA ALA A 165 -5.49 14.66 -19.67
C ALA A 165 -4.21 13.85 -19.42
N GLY A 166 -4.35 12.55 -19.12
CA GLY A 166 -3.22 11.67 -18.83
C GLY A 166 -2.47 12.01 -17.52
N SER A 167 -3.08 12.80 -16.63
CA SER A 167 -2.53 13.05 -15.30
C SER A 167 -2.30 11.74 -14.56
N SER A 168 -1.14 11.60 -13.91
CA SER A 168 -0.92 10.61 -12.86
C SER A 168 -1.99 10.76 -11.77
N VAL A 169 -2.50 9.63 -11.28
CA VAL A 169 -3.47 9.58 -10.19
C VAL A 169 -2.87 8.78 -9.03
N GLY A 170 -2.66 9.44 -7.90
CA GLY A 170 -2.30 8.77 -6.65
C GLY A 170 -3.56 8.43 -5.88
N VAL A 171 -3.70 7.19 -5.42
CA VAL A 171 -4.79 6.80 -4.51
C VAL A 171 -4.27 5.96 -3.36
N ALA A 172 -4.74 6.27 -2.15
CA ALA A 172 -4.57 5.43 -0.98
C ALA A 172 -5.91 5.32 -0.24
N ALA A 173 -6.07 4.25 0.52
CA ALA A 173 -7.21 4.10 1.40
C ALA A 173 -6.82 3.26 2.61
N PHE A 174 -7.65 3.30 3.65
CA PHE A 174 -7.53 2.39 4.77
C PHE A 174 -8.88 2.21 5.44
N GLN A 175 -8.98 1.11 6.19
CA GLN A 175 -10.06 0.87 7.14
C GLN A 175 -9.46 0.77 8.54
N ASN A 176 -9.95 1.57 9.46
CA ASN A 176 -9.62 1.46 10.88
C ASN A 176 -10.91 1.37 11.71
N GLY A 177 -11.24 0.18 12.19
CA GLY A 177 -12.54 -0.06 12.79
C GLY A 177 -13.68 0.21 11.79
N ASN A 178 -14.51 1.21 12.08
CA ASN A 178 -15.60 1.64 11.20
C ASN A 178 -15.22 2.83 10.30
N ASP A 179 -14.00 3.36 10.45
CA ASP A 179 -13.56 4.53 9.70
C ASP A 179 -12.92 4.05 8.40
N ASN A 180 -13.62 4.31 7.29
CA ASN A 180 -13.17 4.03 5.94
C ASN A 180 -12.83 5.34 5.24
N GLU A 181 -11.58 5.47 4.82
CA GLU A 181 -11.09 6.70 4.20
C GLU A 181 -10.39 6.43 2.88
N ILE A 182 -10.59 7.34 1.94
CA ILE A 182 -9.92 7.36 0.64
C ILE A 182 -9.23 8.70 0.48
N TYR A 183 -8.00 8.66 -0.02
CA TYR A 183 -7.22 9.83 -0.36
C TYR A 183 -6.83 9.74 -1.83
N LEU A 184 -7.00 10.85 -2.54
CA LEU A 184 -6.83 10.89 -3.99
C LEU A 184 -6.10 12.16 -4.39
N SER A 185 -5.16 12.04 -5.32
CA SER A 185 -4.44 13.16 -5.90
C SER A 185 -4.32 13.06 -7.42
N TYR A 186 -4.34 14.21 -8.09
CA TYR A 186 -4.07 14.33 -9.52
C TYR A 186 -3.64 15.76 -9.88
N LYS A 187 -3.10 15.96 -11.08
CA LYS A 187 -2.80 17.29 -11.65
C LYS A 187 -4.01 17.87 -12.36
N ASN A 188 -4.34 19.12 -12.05
CA ASN A 188 -5.32 19.88 -12.83
C ASN A 188 -4.66 20.45 -14.11
N PRO A 189 -5.43 21.05 -15.05
CA PRO A 189 -4.90 21.66 -16.27
C PRO A 189 -3.82 22.74 -16.07
N ASP A 190 -3.77 23.35 -14.88
CA ASP A 190 -2.75 24.34 -14.51
C ASP A 190 -1.46 23.70 -13.98
N ASN A 191 -1.34 22.37 -14.06
CA ASN A 191 -0.27 21.55 -13.49
C ASN A 191 -0.17 21.55 -11.96
N ALA A 192 -1.13 22.14 -11.24
CA ALA A 192 -1.19 22.05 -9.80
C ALA A 192 -1.72 20.67 -9.38
N VAL A 193 -1.03 20.01 -8.47
CA VAL A 193 -1.56 18.79 -7.83
C VAL A 193 -2.68 19.18 -6.89
N LYS A 194 -3.83 18.52 -7.05
CA LYS A 194 -4.99 18.58 -6.18
C LYS A 194 -5.02 17.37 -5.30
N PHE A 195 -5.52 17.55 -4.08
CA PHE A 195 -5.64 16.51 -3.08
C PHE A 195 -7.05 16.50 -2.50
N PHE A 196 -7.60 15.31 -2.35
CA PHE A 196 -8.95 15.09 -1.88
C PHE A 196 -8.96 13.97 -0.85
N ARG A 197 -9.84 14.10 0.15
CA ARG A 197 -10.15 13.07 1.14
C ARG A 197 -11.62 12.73 1.02
N ALA A 198 -11.95 11.46 1.11
CA ALA A 198 -13.30 10.97 1.20
C ALA A 198 -13.44 10.13 2.45
N SER A 199 -14.43 10.43 3.29
CA SER A 199 -14.78 9.59 4.44
C SER A 199 -16.09 8.88 4.14
N GLU A 200 -16.17 7.61 4.49
CA GLU A 200 -17.42 6.85 4.37
C GLU A 200 -18.51 7.44 5.29
N THR A 201 -19.71 7.51 4.74
CA THR A 201 -20.94 7.97 5.41
C THR A 201 -21.87 6.77 5.60
N THR A 202 -22.92 6.94 6.41
CA THR A 202 -23.90 5.89 6.63
C THR A 202 -24.48 5.38 5.31
N GLY A 203 -24.26 4.10 5.00
CA GLY A 203 -24.75 3.46 3.77
C GLY A 203 -23.70 3.19 2.69
N GLY A 204 -22.40 3.31 3.00
CA GLY A 204 -21.32 2.94 2.06
C GLY A 204 -20.97 4.02 1.02
N THR A 205 -21.55 5.21 1.17
CA THR A 205 -21.26 6.37 0.31
C THR A 205 -20.08 7.17 0.85
N PHE A 206 -19.29 7.78 -0.03
CA PHE A 206 -18.13 8.59 0.37
C PHE A 206 -18.40 10.08 0.16
N ASP A 207 -18.18 10.87 1.20
CA ASP A 207 -18.29 12.33 1.17
C ASP A 207 -16.91 12.95 0.89
N TRP A 208 -16.75 13.54 -0.29
CA TRP A 208 -15.47 14.08 -0.76
C TRP A 208 -15.27 15.52 -0.31
N LYS A 209 -14.09 15.80 0.22
CA LYS A 209 -13.67 17.12 0.70
C LYS A 209 -12.28 17.44 0.17
N THR A 210 -12.04 18.72 -0.09
CA THR A 210 -10.68 19.25 -0.16
C THR A 210 -10.19 19.42 1.28
N PRO A 211 -9.12 18.73 1.69
CA PRO A 211 -8.59 18.94 3.02
C PRO A 211 -8.14 20.39 3.18
N GLU A 212 -8.45 21.02 4.31
CA GLU A 212 -8.17 22.45 4.60
C GLU A 212 -6.67 22.78 4.72
N LEU A 213 -5.80 21.89 4.26
CA LEU A 213 -4.45 21.76 4.77
C LEU A 213 -3.42 22.42 3.88
N GLN A 214 -2.44 23.05 4.53
CA GLN A 214 -1.28 23.63 3.89
C GLN A 214 -0.41 22.50 3.31
N VAL A 215 -0.41 22.36 1.99
CA VAL A 215 0.69 21.70 1.29
C VAL A 215 1.87 22.67 1.35
N PRO A 216 3.10 22.24 1.68
CA PRO A 216 4.25 23.13 1.66
C PRO A 216 4.39 23.81 0.28
N ASP A 217 4.57 25.13 0.27
CA ASP A 217 4.64 25.93 -0.97
C ASP A 217 5.64 25.32 -1.98
N ASN A 218 5.22 25.23 -3.25
CA ASN A 218 5.99 24.70 -4.38
C ASN A 218 6.37 23.20 -4.29
N ALA A 219 5.89 22.44 -3.29
CA ALA A 219 6.22 21.02 -3.17
C ALA A 219 5.72 20.18 -4.36
N LEU A 220 4.65 20.61 -5.02
CA LEU A 220 3.99 19.83 -6.07
C LEU A 220 4.01 20.52 -7.44
N ASP A 221 4.91 21.48 -7.62
CA ASP A 221 5.08 22.13 -8.92
C ASP A 221 5.80 21.18 -9.89
N ASN A 222 5.19 20.97 -11.06
CA ASN A 222 5.77 20.21 -12.17
C ASN A 222 6.08 18.72 -11.84
N VAL A 223 5.19 18.05 -11.09
CA VAL A 223 5.27 16.61 -10.82
C VAL A 223 5.13 15.79 -12.10
N THR A 224 6.08 14.87 -12.36
CA THR A 224 6.08 14.01 -13.57
C THR A 224 5.47 12.63 -13.33
N ALA A 225 5.66 12.05 -12.15
CA ALA A 225 5.07 10.78 -11.71
C ALA A 225 4.67 10.87 -10.24
N MET A 226 3.64 10.10 -9.83
CA MET A 226 3.07 10.20 -8.49
C MET A 226 2.37 8.91 -8.09
N THR A 227 2.53 8.51 -6.84
CA THR A 227 1.83 7.37 -6.23
C THR A 227 1.47 7.67 -4.78
N MET A 228 0.48 6.96 -4.26
CA MET A 228 0.09 7.08 -2.86
C MET A 228 -0.08 5.71 -2.23
N PHE A 229 0.22 5.63 -0.94
CA PHE A 229 -0.07 4.45 -0.14
C PHE A 229 -0.33 4.86 1.31
N SER A 230 -0.92 3.95 2.07
CA SER A 230 -1.14 4.11 3.50
C SER A 230 -0.24 3.17 4.30
N GLY A 231 0.13 3.59 5.50
CA GLY A 231 0.94 2.83 6.44
C GLY A 231 0.64 3.24 7.88
N ILE A 232 1.41 2.71 8.83
CA ILE A 232 1.36 3.13 10.22
C ILE A 232 2.59 3.98 10.55
N ASP A 233 2.38 5.01 11.36
CA ASP A 233 3.47 5.75 11.98
C ASP A 233 4.23 4.82 12.93
N GLN A 234 5.50 4.53 12.63
CA GLN A 234 6.37 3.73 13.50
C GLN A 234 7.17 4.58 14.50
N SER A 235 6.82 5.85 14.67
CA SER A 235 7.39 6.65 15.77
C SER A 235 7.07 5.99 17.11
N SER A 236 7.89 6.26 18.12
CA SER A 236 7.66 5.77 19.48
C SER A 236 6.45 6.42 20.17
N ASP A 237 5.59 7.10 19.42
CA ASP A 237 4.41 7.78 19.93
C ASP A 237 3.34 6.75 20.31
N VAL A 238 2.85 6.86 21.54
CA VAL A 238 1.73 6.04 22.04
C VAL A 238 0.44 6.33 21.28
N ASP A 239 0.38 7.49 20.62
CA ASP A 239 -0.71 7.90 19.75
C ASP A 239 -0.42 7.57 18.28
N ALA A 240 0.40 6.55 17.97
CA ALA A 240 0.71 6.14 16.59
C ALA A 240 -0.55 6.13 15.71
N GLN A 241 -0.40 6.59 14.47
CA GLN A 241 -1.52 6.92 13.59
C GLN A 241 -1.34 6.29 12.23
N ILE A 242 -2.43 6.28 11.47
CA ILE A 242 -2.33 5.94 10.06
C ILE A 242 -1.71 7.13 9.32
N GLN A 243 -0.78 6.80 8.44
CA GLN A 243 -0.09 7.74 7.58
C GLN A 243 -0.49 7.51 6.14
N VAL A 244 -0.73 8.58 5.41
CA VAL A 244 -0.94 8.59 3.97
C VAL A 244 0.27 9.28 3.35
N GLN A 245 1.00 8.53 2.54
CA GLN A 245 2.24 8.98 1.94
C GLN A 245 2.01 9.22 0.45
N LEU A 246 2.38 10.42 -0.01
CA LEU A 246 2.41 10.80 -1.41
C LEU A 246 3.86 10.82 -1.86
N LEU A 247 4.25 9.91 -2.76
CA LEU A 247 5.57 9.93 -3.39
C LEU A 247 5.45 10.48 -4.80
N TYR A 248 6.41 11.30 -5.20
CA TYR A 248 6.40 11.94 -6.50
C TYR A 248 7.80 12.21 -7.03
N LEU A 249 7.88 12.38 -8.35
CA LEU A 249 9.09 12.76 -9.07
C LEU A 249 9.06 14.24 -9.41
N ASP A 250 10.06 14.98 -8.95
CA ASP A 250 10.23 16.39 -9.31
C ASP A 250 10.92 16.56 -10.68
N THR A 251 11.00 17.80 -11.17
CA THR A 251 11.61 18.14 -12.46
C THR A 251 13.11 17.88 -12.54
N ASN A 252 13.79 17.72 -11.40
CA ASN A 252 15.21 17.39 -11.32
C ASN A 252 15.42 15.87 -11.20
N ALA A 253 14.37 15.09 -11.45
CA ALA A 253 14.34 13.65 -11.29
C ALA A 253 14.71 13.17 -9.87
N LYS A 254 14.42 13.99 -8.86
CA LYS A 254 14.56 13.59 -7.45
C LYS A 254 13.26 12.95 -6.97
N LEU A 255 13.40 11.81 -6.30
CA LEU A 255 12.29 11.23 -5.57
C LEU A 255 12.00 12.12 -4.35
N LYS A 256 10.74 12.51 -4.22
CA LYS A 256 10.25 13.34 -3.13
C LYS A 256 9.00 12.72 -2.52
N GLY A 257 8.65 13.19 -1.33
CA GLY A 257 7.50 12.69 -0.61
C GLY A 257 6.87 13.70 0.35
N LEU A 258 5.56 13.55 0.52
CA LEU A 258 4.77 14.19 1.57
C LEU A 258 4.09 13.12 2.44
N ASN A 259 3.94 13.41 3.73
CA ASN A 259 3.27 12.57 4.70
C ASN A 259 2.07 13.30 5.29
N TYR A 260 0.92 12.65 5.33
CA TYR A 260 -0.26 13.12 6.03
C TYR A 260 -0.62 12.14 7.14
N VAL A 261 -0.76 12.62 8.37
CA VAL A 261 -1.06 11.80 9.52
C VAL A 261 -2.51 12.04 9.93
N THR A 262 -3.31 10.97 10.05
CA THR A 262 -4.78 11.07 9.98
C THR A 262 -5.47 11.38 11.31
N ALA A 263 -4.74 11.73 12.37
CA ALA A 263 -5.34 12.04 13.67
C ALA A 263 -4.48 12.99 14.55
N GLY A 264 -4.98 13.27 15.75
CA GLY A 264 -4.27 14.00 16.80
C GLY A 264 -3.75 15.38 16.39
N GLN A 265 -2.68 15.84 17.02
CA GLN A 265 -2.06 17.14 16.73
C GLN A 265 -1.31 17.16 15.38
N SER A 266 -1.11 16.00 14.76
CA SER A 266 -0.41 15.90 13.48
C SER A 266 -1.37 16.16 12.31
N GLU A 267 -2.65 15.80 12.44
CA GLU A 267 -3.67 16.09 11.42
C GLU A 267 -3.78 17.60 11.15
N SER A 268 -3.74 18.42 12.20
CA SER A 268 -3.83 19.88 12.09
C SER A 268 -2.60 20.53 11.41
N LYS A 269 -1.46 19.82 11.34
CA LYS A 269 -0.27 20.28 10.60
C LYS A 269 -0.38 20.05 9.10
N GLY A 270 -1.30 19.17 8.68
CA GLY A 270 -1.46 18.80 7.29
C GLY A 270 -0.30 17.99 6.73
N PHE A 271 0.05 18.26 5.48
CA PHE A 271 1.15 17.56 4.83
C PHE A 271 2.51 18.05 5.34
N THR A 272 3.31 17.09 5.78
CA THR A 272 4.70 17.30 6.14
C THR A 272 5.61 16.66 5.11
N LYS A 273 6.88 17.08 5.06
CA LYS A 273 7.87 16.46 4.17
C LYS A 273 8.22 15.06 4.69
N LEU A 274 8.26 14.06 3.80
CA LEU A 274 8.85 12.76 4.12
C LEU A 274 10.38 12.87 4.20
N ASP A 275 10.97 12.01 5.02
CA ASP A 275 12.41 11.81 5.19
C ASP A 275 13.12 11.35 3.90
N VAL A 276 12.39 10.76 2.93
CA VAL A 276 12.92 10.49 1.58
C VAL A 276 13.50 11.75 0.91
N ASN A 277 12.99 12.93 1.26
CA ASN A 277 13.43 14.19 0.67
C ASN A 277 14.89 14.52 0.95
N ASP A 278 15.43 13.99 2.06
CA ASP A 278 16.78 14.24 2.56
C ASP A 278 17.80 13.22 2.01
N THR A 279 17.33 12.13 1.42
CA THR A 279 18.19 11.07 0.84
C THR A 279 18.91 11.50 -0.44
N GLY A 280 18.38 12.51 -1.14
CA GLY A 280 18.92 12.99 -2.41
C GLY A 280 18.80 12.01 -3.58
N ILE A 281 18.01 10.93 -3.45
CA ILE A 281 17.81 9.89 -4.47
C ILE A 281 17.40 10.51 -5.80
N THR A 282 18.16 10.16 -6.85
CA THR A 282 17.90 10.59 -8.24
C THR A 282 17.54 9.36 -9.05
N ILE A 283 16.41 9.42 -9.76
CA ILE A 283 15.89 8.32 -10.55
C ILE A 283 15.85 8.72 -12.04
N SER A 284 15.39 7.84 -12.93
CA SER A 284 15.20 8.23 -14.33
C SER A 284 14.15 9.33 -14.42
N PRO A 285 14.37 10.41 -15.20
CA PRO A 285 13.36 11.46 -15.41
C PRO A 285 12.07 10.94 -16.08
N GLN A 286 12.13 9.78 -16.74
CA GLN A 286 10.98 9.11 -17.35
C GLN A 286 10.38 8.04 -16.43
N SER A 287 10.96 7.80 -15.26
CA SER A 287 10.49 6.76 -14.35
C SER A 287 9.05 7.02 -13.92
N ASP A 288 8.26 5.95 -13.89
CA ASP A 288 7.08 5.91 -13.04
C ASP A 288 7.49 5.57 -11.60
N ILE A 289 6.58 5.73 -10.64
CA ILE A 289 6.80 5.35 -9.24
C ILE A 289 5.60 4.53 -8.80
N ALA A 290 5.85 3.37 -8.20
CA ALA A 290 4.81 2.55 -7.58
C ALA A 290 5.19 2.24 -6.14
N ALA A 291 4.24 2.31 -5.21
CA ALA A 291 4.50 2.03 -3.82
C ALA A 291 3.39 1.20 -3.18
N TRP A 292 3.80 0.25 -2.34
CA TRP A 292 2.94 -0.43 -1.39
C TRP A 292 3.82 -0.76 -0.20
N GLY A 293 3.50 -0.19 0.96
CA GLY A 293 4.38 -0.19 2.13
C GLY A 293 4.82 -1.60 2.53
N PRO A 294 6.12 -1.84 2.78
CA PRO A 294 7.19 -0.85 2.95
C PRO A 294 8.04 -0.57 1.69
N PHE A 295 7.59 -0.95 0.49
CA PHE A 295 8.42 -0.90 -0.72
C PHE A 295 7.95 0.18 -1.70
N THR A 296 8.91 0.85 -2.32
CA THR A 296 8.72 1.76 -3.46
C THR A 296 9.56 1.28 -4.62
N VAL A 297 9.00 1.16 -5.81
CA VAL A 297 9.68 0.70 -7.03
C VAL A 297 9.76 1.82 -8.04
N TYR A 298 10.90 1.91 -8.71
CA TYR A 298 11.19 2.94 -9.70
C TYR A 298 12.25 2.44 -10.71
N GLN A 299 12.43 3.19 -11.80
CA GLN A 299 13.52 3.00 -12.75
C GLN A 299 14.70 3.91 -12.39
N ASN A 300 15.90 3.35 -12.24
CA ASN A 300 17.10 4.16 -12.06
C ASN A 300 17.49 4.88 -13.36
N ALA A 301 18.48 5.76 -13.29
CA ALA A 301 19.03 6.46 -14.47
C ALA A 301 19.57 5.54 -15.58
N ASN A 302 19.95 4.29 -15.26
CA ASN A 302 20.35 3.26 -16.24
C ASN A 302 19.15 2.45 -16.80
N ASN A 303 17.92 2.83 -16.44
CA ASN A 303 16.65 2.19 -16.78
C ASN A 303 16.44 0.78 -16.20
N SER A 304 17.32 0.28 -15.33
CA SER A 304 17.02 -0.92 -14.54
C SER A 304 15.99 -0.60 -13.47
N LEU A 305 15.21 -1.59 -13.05
CA LEU A 305 14.37 -1.44 -11.88
C LEU A 305 15.21 -1.40 -10.60
N SER A 306 14.79 -0.54 -9.68
CA SER A 306 15.22 -0.54 -8.28
C SER A 306 14.00 -0.48 -7.39
N ALA A 307 14.21 -0.88 -6.13
CA ALA A 307 13.27 -0.64 -5.07
C ALA A 307 13.95 0.11 -3.91
N LEU A 308 13.17 0.88 -3.18
CA LEU A 308 13.50 1.39 -1.86
C LEU A 308 12.72 0.57 -0.84
N TRP A 309 13.42 0.14 0.19
CA TRP A 309 12.81 -0.43 1.37
C TRP A 309 12.81 0.58 2.50
N TRP A 310 11.66 0.81 3.11
CA TRP A 310 11.55 1.64 4.30
C TRP A 310 11.42 0.80 5.57
N GLN A 311 12.28 1.08 6.55
CA GLN A 311 12.18 0.59 7.92
C GLN A 311 12.59 1.71 8.86
N SER A 312 11.97 1.81 10.04
CA SER A 312 12.26 2.85 11.03
C SER A 312 13.74 3.00 11.40
N THR A 313 14.52 1.90 11.39
CA THR A 313 15.96 1.91 11.73
C THR A 313 16.87 2.15 10.52
N THR A 314 16.42 1.85 9.30
CA THR A 314 17.19 1.96 8.05
C THR A 314 16.31 2.49 6.91
N PRO A 315 15.86 3.75 7.00
CA PRO A 315 14.86 4.28 6.09
C PRO A 315 15.43 4.45 4.67
N TRP A 316 14.60 4.13 3.67
CA TRP A 316 14.88 4.34 2.23
C TRP A 316 16.14 3.65 1.71
N THR A 317 16.36 2.41 2.12
CA THR A 317 17.50 1.61 1.65
C THR A 317 17.28 1.19 0.18
N PRO A 318 18.12 1.65 -0.78
CA PRO A 318 17.96 1.31 -2.19
C PRO A 318 18.56 -0.05 -2.51
N TYR A 319 17.91 -0.79 -3.41
CA TYR A 319 18.47 -2.00 -4.01
C TYR A 319 17.98 -2.19 -5.44
N THR A 320 18.81 -2.78 -6.29
CA THR A 320 18.51 -2.99 -7.72
C THR A 320 17.80 -4.32 -7.93
N LEU A 321 16.70 -4.29 -8.67
CA LEU A 321 16.05 -5.49 -9.18
C LEU A 321 16.74 -5.88 -10.49
N GLN A 322 16.98 -7.17 -10.71
CA GLN A 322 17.69 -7.66 -11.91
C GLN A 322 16.79 -7.69 -13.17
N TYR A 323 16.00 -6.64 -13.36
CA TYR A 323 15.00 -6.52 -14.43
C TYR A 323 15.19 -5.20 -15.19
N SER A 324 15.05 -5.28 -16.51
CA SER A 324 15.29 -4.17 -17.45
C SER A 324 14.01 -3.88 -18.25
N PRO A 325 13.06 -3.13 -17.68
CA PRO A 325 11.87 -2.67 -18.38
C PRO A 325 12.21 -1.69 -19.51
N ILE A 326 11.23 -1.42 -20.38
CA ILE A 326 11.36 -0.29 -21.32
C ILE A 326 11.47 1.04 -20.57
N VAL A 327 12.24 1.99 -21.11
CA VAL A 327 12.36 3.34 -20.55
C VAL A 327 10.98 4.02 -20.45
N GLY A 328 10.62 4.46 -19.25
CA GLY A 328 9.32 5.03 -18.95
C GLY A 328 8.19 4.00 -18.90
N SER A 329 8.52 2.75 -18.57
CA SER A 329 7.54 1.75 -18.19
C SER A 329 6.72 2.27 -17.01
N LYS A 330 5.41 2.10 -17.12
CA LYS A 330 4.51 2.16 -15.97
C LYS A 330 4.89 1.06 -14.99
N LEU A 331 4.64 1.28 -13.69
CA LEU A 331 5.02 0.35 -12.64
C LEU A 331 3.82 0.09 -11.72
N SER A 332 3.74 -1.14 -11.21
CA SER A 332 2.82 -1.46 -10.12
C SER A 332 3.48 -2.44 -9.17
N ILE A 333 3.20 -2.28 -7.88
CA ILE A 333 3.63 -3.20 -6.83
C ILE A 333 2.40 -3.68 -6.05
N VAL A 334 2.35 -4.97 -5.75
CA VAL A 334 1.27 -5.56 -4.95
C VAL A 334 1.82 -6.60 -3.96
N PRO A 335 1.17 -6.77 -2.80
CA PRO A 335 1.48 -7.89 -1.93
C PRO A 335 1.03 -9.21 -2.57
N VAL A 336 1.78 -10.28 -2.31
CA VAL A 336 1.40 -11.67 -2.67
C VAL A 336 0.89 -12.48 -1.48
N SER A 337 0.83 -11.86 -0.28
CA SER A 337 0.24 -12.46 0.90
C SER A 337 -0.66 -11.47 1.63
N ARG A 338 -1.68 -12.02 2.31
CA ARG A 338 -2.55 -11.26 3.20
C ARG A 338 -1.83 -10.83 4.48
N ASN A 339 -0.85 -11.61 4.91
CA ASN A 339 -0.11 -11.35 6.14
C ASN A 339 1.07 -10.43 5.85
N ALA A 340 1.08 -9.26 6.47
CA ALA A 340 2.16 -8.30 6.33
C ALA A 340 3.51 -8.93 6.66
N SER A 341 3.63 -9.79 7.67
CA SER A 341 4.91 -10.43 8.02
C SER A 341 5.48 -11.37 6.95
N HIS A 342 4.67 -11.74 5.96
CA HIS A 342 5.13 -12.50 4.80
C HIS A 342 5.52 -11.58 3.62
N VAL A 343 5.35 -10.27 3.79
CA VAL A 343 5.64 -9.24 2.78
C VAL A 343 6.69 -8.24 3.30
N SER A 344 6.65 -7.80 4.56
CA SER A 344 7.63 -6.90 5.17
C SER A 344 8.97 -7.58 5.46
N GLY A 345 10.07 -6.84 5.24
CA GLY A 345 11.45 -7.17 5.64
C GLY A 345 12.08 -8.37 4.93
N THR A 346 11.42 -9.51 4.95
CA THR A 346 11.89 -10.84 4.48
C THR A 346 10.94 -11.46 3.47
N GLY A 347 9.88 -10.71 3.14
CA GLY A 347 8.72 -11.19 2.44
C GLY A 347 8.76 -10.98 0.94
N TRP A 348 7.65 -11.38 0.32
CA TRP A 348 7.50 -11.41 -1.13
C TRP A 348 6.46 -10.42 -1.58
N TRP A 349 6.73 -9.78 -2.70
CA TRP A 349 5.83 -8.86 -3.37
C TRP A 349 5.99 -9.05 -4.89
N ALA A 350 5.01 -8.59 -5.64
CA ALA A 350 5.06 -8.68 -7.09
C ALA A 350 5.21 -7.30 -7.73
N VAL A 351 6.12 -7.19 -8.69
CA VAL A 351 6.27 -6.04 -9.57
C VAL A 351 5.59 -6.34 -10.89
N PHE A 352 4.87 -5.37 -11.43
CA PHE A 352 4.47 -5.32 -12.83
C PHE A 352 5.23 -4.21 -13.55
N TYR A 353 5.76 -4.53 -14.73
CA TYR A 353 6.48 -3.60 -15.60
C TYR A 353 6.28 -4.00 -17.07
N GLN A 354 6.56 -3.10 -18.00
CA GLN A 354 6.46 -3.35 -19.43
C GLN A 354 7.85 -3.63 -20.03
N ASN A 355 7.93 -4.63 -20.89
CA ASN A 355 9.10 -4.94 -21.70
C ASN A 355 9.14 -4.12 -23.01
N GLU A 356 10.28 -4.15 -23.70
CA GLU A 356 10.47 -3.50 -25.00
C GLU A 356 9.50 -4.01 -26.10
N ASP A 357 9.02 -5.25 -25.99
CA ASP A 357 8.06 -5.84 -26.93
C ASP A 357 6.59 -5.45 -26.67
N GLY A 358 6.36 -4.61 -25.65
CA GLY A 358 5.06 -4.13 -25.20
C GLY A 358 4.32 -5.08 -24.25
N THR A 359 4.89 -6.24 -23.92
CA THR A 359 4.28 -7.15 -22.94
C THR A 359 4.45 -6.63 -21.52
N ILE A 360 3.38 -6.70 -20.72
CA ILE A 360 3.47 -6.51 -19.28
C ILE A 360 4.04 -7.81 -18.69
N GLN A 361 5.13 -7.70 -17.94
CA GLN A 361 5.71 -8.77 -17.14
C GLN A 361 5.24 -8.64 -15.70
N ALA A 362 5.20 -9.79 -15.01
CA ALA A 362 4.98 -9.88 -13.59
C ALA A 362 6.11 -10.69 -12.99
N VAL A 363 6.79 -10.15 -11.99
CA VAL A 363 7.89 -10.82 -11.29
C VAL A 363 7.62 -10.78 -9.79
N ILE A 364 7.83 -11.91 -9.13
CA ILE A 364 7.77 -11.95 -7.67
C ILE A 364 9.19 -11.75 -7.17
N ASP A 365 9.41 -10.62 -6.53
CA ASP A 365 10.69 -10.31 -5.90
C ASP A 365 10.68 -10.83 -4.46
N PRO A 366 11.69 -11.59 -4.05
CA PRO A 366 11.77 -12.14 -2.70
C PRO A 366 12.31 -11.15 -1.65
N GLY A 367 12.35 -9.85 -1.97
CA GLY A 367 12.93 -8.82 -1.12
C GLY A 367 14.46 -8.90 -1.03
N HIS A 368 15.04 -7.88 -0.38
CA HIS A 368 16.48 -7.66 -0.31
C HIS A 368 17.24 -8.69 0.55
N TRP A 369 16.59 -9.39 1.49
CA TRP A 369 17.24 -10.19 2.53
C TRP A 369 16.94 -11.70 2.40
N PRO A 370 17.83 -12.49 1.74
CA PRO A 370 17.55 -13.90 1.44
C PRO A 370 17.57 -14.82 2.66
N GLU A 371 18.38 -14.48 3.66
CA GLU A 371 18.72 -15.35 4.79
C GLU A 371 17.59 -15.50 5.80
N THR A 372 16.63 -14.59 5.79
CA THR A 372 15.53 -14.50 6.76
C THR A 372 14.20 -15.05 6.22
N ARG A 373 14.22 -15.74 5.08
CA ARG A 373 13.02 -16.27 4.42
C ARG A 373 12.49 -17.50 5.15
N SER A 374 11.35 -17.37 5.82
CA SER A 374 10.75 -18.46 6.60
C SER A 374 9.72 -19.30 5.83
N GLN A 375 9.28 -18.87 4.62
CA GLN A 375 8.16 -19.52 3.91
C GLN A 375 8.45 -19.88 2.46
N ASN A 376 8.02 -21.09 2.09
CA ASN A 376 8.02 -21.58 0.72
C ASN A 376 6.81 -21.01 -0.04
N LEU A 377 7.07 -20.08 -0.96
CA LEU A 377 6.07 -19.56 -1.92
C LEU A 377 6.13 -20.26 -3.28
N GLY A 378 6.73 -21.46 -3.37
CA GLY A 378 6.89 -22.21 -4.61
C GLY A 378 5.61 -22.25 -5.45
N ASP A 379 4.48 -22.62 -4.86
CA ASP A 379 3.19 -22.66 -5.56
C ASP A 379 2.76 -21.30 -6.13
N VAL A 380 3.02 -20.20 -5.41
CA VAL A 380 2.68 -18.84 -5.88
C VAL A 380 3.62 -18.43 -7.00
N ILE A 381 4.91 -18.68 -6.86
CA ILE A 381 5.92 -18.41 -7.89
C ILE A 381 5.62 -19.21 -9.15
N ASP A 382 5.32 -20.50 -9.02
CA ASP A 382 4.96 -21.37 -10.13
C ASP A 382 3.69 -20.86 -10.83
N LEU A 383 2.66 -20.50 -10.07
CA LEU A 383 1.41 -19.95 -10.64
C LEU A 383 1.67 -18.68 -11.47
N TRP A 384 2.46 -17.75 -10.95
CA TRP A 384 2.78 -16.49 -11.62
C TRP A 384 3.73 -16.66 -12.81
N THR A 385 4.69 -17.57 -12.72
CA THR A 385 5.66 -17.79 -13.80
C THR A 385 5.09 -18.63 -14.94
N THR A 386 4.21 -19.59 -14.65
CA THR A 386 3.71 -20.56 -15.63
C THR A 386 2.39 -20.16 -16.28
N THR A 387 1.50 -19.45 -15.57
CA THR A 387 0.13 -19.19 -16.07
C THR A 387 -0.17 -17.72 -16.33
N TYR A 388 0.72 -16.79 -15.98
CA TYR A 388 0.49 -15.36 -16.21
C TYR A 388 0.40 -15.05 -17.72
N PRO A 389 -0.66 -14.37 -18.19
CA PRO A 389 -0.96 -14.23 -19.61
C PRO A 389 -0.04 -13.27 -20.38
N LYS A 390 0.79 -12.47 -19.68
CA LYS A 390 1.70 -11.47 -20.28
C LYS A 390 1.01 -10.60 -21.35
N PRO A 391 -0.05 -9.85 -20.98
CA PRO A 391 -0.82 -9.07 -21.94
C PRO A 391 0.09 -8.06 -22.66
N LYS A 392 -0.16 -7.87 -23.95
CA LYS A 392 0.55 -6.89 -24.77
C LYS A 392 -0.27 -5.60 -24.83
N VAL A 393 0.38 -4.48 -24.55
CA VAL A 393 -0.21 -3.14 -24.56
C VAL A 393 0.69 -2.17 -25.32
N PRO A 394 0.19 -1.01 -25.79
CA PRO A 394 1.05 -0.02 -26.40
C PRO A 394 2.14 0.45 -25.44
N LEU A 395 3.28 0.85 -26.00
CA LEU A 395 4.42 1.27 -25.18
C LEU A 395 4.06 2.46 -24.28
N LYS A 396 4.41 2.36 -23.00
CA LYS A 396 4.17 3.36 -21.95
C LYS A 396 2.69 3.62 -21.63
N HIS A 397 1.77 2.81 -22.13
CA HIS A 397 0.37 2.87 -21.70
C HIS A 397 0.22 2.44 -20.24
N SER A 398 -0.79 3.01 -19.58
CA SER A 398 -1.02 2.76 -18.16
C SER A 398 -1.59 1.38 -17.90
N PHE A 399 -1.12 0.80 -16.81
CA PHE A 399 -1.68 -0.36 -16.16
C PHE A 399 -1.53 -0.16 -14.66
N ALA A 400 -2.41 -0.80 -13.90
CA ALA A 400 -2.35 -0.82 -12.45
C ALA A 400 -2.67 -2.22 -11.96
N ALA A 401 -2.01 -2.65 -10.90
CA ALA A 401 -2.33 -3.88 -10.20
C ALA A 401 -2.73 -3.59 -8.76
N PHE A 402 -3.60 -4.43 -8.23
CA PHE A 402 -3.98 -4.41 -6.82
C PHE A 402 -4.25 -5.82 -6.31
N SER A 403 -4.12 -5.98 -4.99
CA SER A 403 -4.41 -7.25 -4.31
C SER A 403 -5.51 -7.06 -3.26
N ILE A 404 -6.31 -8.10 -3.08
CA ILE A 404 -7.26 -8.24 -1.97
C ILE A 404 -7.07 -9.60 -1.31
N ALA A 405 -7.45 -9.75 -0.05
CA ALA A 405 -7.50 -11.08 0.55
C ALA A 405 -8.52 -11.96 -0.15
N ARG A 406 -8.17 -13.23 -0.36
CA ARG A 406 -9.16 -14.24 -0.73
C ARG A 406 -10.14 -14.42 0.42
N ASP A 407 -11.37 -14.81 0.07
CA ASP A 407 -12.43 -15.08 1.05
C ASP A 407 -11.90 -16.01 2.16
N PRO A 408 -11.78 -15.52 3.41
CA PRO A 408 -11.18 -16.27 4.51
C PRO A 408 -12.06 -17.44 4.95
N ASN A 409 -13.32 -17.51 4.51
CA ASN A 409 -14.22 -18.61 4.79
C ASN A 409 -13.96 -19.83 3.88
N LYS A 410 -13.11 -19.69 2.86
CA LYS A 410 -12.69 -20.81 2.01
C LYS A 410 -11.50 -21.53 2.66
N VAL A 411 -11.46 -22.85 2.51
CA VAL A 411 -10.38 -23.69 3.04
C VAL A 411 -9.05 -23.30 2.37
N ASN A 412 -7.97 -23.19 3.15
CA ASN A 412 -6.60 -22.92 2.69
C ASN A 412 -6.36 -21.54 2.03
N THR A 413 -7.17 -20.51 2.35
CA THR A 413 -7.00 -19.15 1.81
C THR A 413 -6.49 -18.12 2.81
N SER A 414 -6.22 -18.51 4.06
CA SER A 414 -5.96 -17.56 5.17
C SER A 414 -4.79 -16.60 4.94
N SER A 415 -3.77 -17.01 4.19
CA SER A 415 -2.61 -16.18 3.82
C SER A 415 -2.61 -15.73 2.35
N LYS A 416 -3.61 -16.12 1.57
CA LYS A 416 -3.61 -15.94 0.10
C LYS A 416 -4.35 -14.69 -0.33
N VAL A 417 -3.90 -14.13 -1.45
CA VAL A 417 -4.51 -12.95 -2.07
C VAL A 417 -5.06 -13.28 -3.45
N SER A 418 -6.09 -12.54 -3.84
CA SER A 418 -6.45 -12.39 -5.25
C SER A 418 -5.71 -11.17 -5.78
N THR A 419 -5.09 -11.30 -6.95
CA THR A 419 -4.40 -10.19 -7.61
C THR A 419 -5.07 -9.88 -8.93
N PHE A 420 -5.22 -8.58 -9.20
CA PHE A 420 -5.85 -8.03 -10.39
C PHE A 420 -4.86 -7.10 -11.07
N LEU A 421 -4.84 -7.13 -12.39
CA LEU A 421 -4.10 -6.24 -13.28
C LEU A 421 -5.11 -5.63 -14.24
N LEU A 422 -5.27 -4.32 -14.19
CA LEU A 422 -5.98 -3.53 -15.18
C LEU A 422 -4.99 -2.93 -16.15
N TYR A 423 -5.26 -3.02 -17.44
CA TYR A 423 -4.35 -2.53 -18.48
C TYR A 423 -5.13 -1.99 -19.66
N GLN A 424 -4.66 -0.89 -20.26
CA GLN A 424 -5.29 -0.32 -21.45
C GLN A 424 -4.67 -0.93 -22.72
N ASP A 425 -5.51 -1.51 -23.58
CA ASP A 425 -5.06 -2.09 -24.84
C ASP A 425 -4.99 -1.05 -25.98
N ASP A 426 -4.63 -1.50 -27.19
CA ASP A 426 -4.52 -0.67 -28.40
C ASP A 426 -5.85 -0.01 -28.81
N SER A 427 -7.00 -0.52 -28.33
CA SER A 427 -8.32 0.06 -28.60
C SER A 427 -8.68 1.21 -27.66
N GLY A 428 -7.88 1.44 -26.62
CA GLY A 428 -8.16 2.41 -25.56
C GLY A 428 -9.10 1.88 -24.47
N ASP A 429 -9.60 0.65 -24.59
CA ASP A 429 -10.38 0.00 -23.54
C ASP A 429 -9.47 -0.53 -22.43
N ILE A 430 -9.95 -0.42 -21.18
CA ILE A 430 -9.27 -1.08 -20.06
C ILE A 430 -9.76 -2.53 -19.97
N LYS A 431 -8.80 -3.46 -20.01
CA LYS A 431 -8.98 -4.91 -19.84
C LYS A 431 -8.50 -5.33 -18.46
N GLN A 432 -8.82 -6.56 -18.08
CA GLN A 432 -8.45 -7.14 -16.80
C GLN A 432 -7.76 -8.49 -17.01
N ALA A 433 -6.68 -8.72 -16.27
CA ALA A 433 -6.16 -10.04 -15.94
C ALA A 433 -6.21 -10.24 -14.42
N TRP A 434 -6.58 -11.41 -13.93
CA TRP A 434 -6.62 -11.65 -12.49
C TRP A 434 -6.39 -13.10 -12.13
N VAL A 435 -6.03 -13.33 -10.87
CA VAL A 435 -5.92 -14.64 -10.26
C VAL A 435 -6.59 -14.60 -8.90
N ASP A 436 -7.63 -15.41 -8.71
CA ASP A 436 -8.39 -15.53 -7.46
C ASP A 436 -8.38 -16.95 -6.89
N ASN A 437 -7.61 -17.83 -7.53
CA ASN A 437 -7.51 -19.25 -7.25
C ASN A 437 -6.05 -19.71 -7.36
N ASP A 438 -5.79 -20.98 -7.07
CA ASP A 438 -4.44 -21.57 -7.07
C ASP A 438 -4.07 -22.24 -8.40
N LYS A 439 -4.78 -21.96 -9.50
CA LYS A 439 -4.66 -22.74 -10.74
C LYS A 439 -4.18 -21.91 -11.92
N THR A 440 -4.85 -20.79 -12.21
CA THR A 440 -4.57 -20.04 -13.43
C THR A 440 -4.99 -18.59 -13.31
N TRP A 441 -4.24 -17.73 -13.97
CA TRP A 441 -4.70 -16.40 -14.33
C TRP A 441 -5.86 -16.49 -15.34
N GLN A 442 -6.73 -15.50 -15.28
CA GLN A 442 -7.92 -15.32 -16.11
C GLN A 442 -7.86 -13.93 -16.77
N THR A 443 -8.60 -13.74 -17.86
CA THR A 443 -8.68 -12.45 -18.56
C THR A 443 -10.13 -12.11 -18.95
N SER A 444 -10.45 -10.82 -19.02
CA SER A 444 -11.77 -10.31 -19.39
C SER A 444 -11.70 -8.87 -19.88
N ALA A 445 -12.81 -8.40 -20.46
CA ALA A 445 -13.01 -7.03 -20.94
C ALA A 445 -14.32 -6.45 -20.35
N PRO A 446 -14.31 -6.02 -19.08
CA PRO A 446 -15.53 -5.58 -18.39
C PRO A 446 -16.15 -4.34 -19.05
N ASP A 447 -17.47 -4.34 -19.24
CA ASP A 447 -18.18 -3.24 -19.89
C ASP A 447 -18.05 -1.91 -19.11
N GLN A 448 -17.94 -1.99 -17.78
CA GLN A 448 -17.77 -0.86 -16.88
C GLN A 448 -16.44 -0.12 -17.09
N LEU A 449 -15.47 -0.76 -17.73
CA LEU A 449 -14.13 -0.25 -17.97
C LEU A 449 -13.91 0.22 -19.43
N LYS A 450 -14.95 0.19 -20.27
CA LYS A 450 -14.88 0.56 -21.69
C LYS A 450 -14.90 2.07 -21.95
N GLY A 451 -14.27 2.45 -23.05
CA GLY A 451 -14.26 3.83 -23.54
C GLY A 451 -13.51 4.78 -22.61
N ALA A 452 -12.46 4.28 -21.94
CA ALA A 452 -11.52 5.13 -21.23
C ALA A 452 -10.76 6.02 -22.23
N ASP A 453 -10.26 7.17 -21.76
CA ASP A 453 -9.45 8.04 -22.59
C ASP A 453 -8.12 7.36 -22.92
N ASN A 454 -7.69 7.44 -24.19
CA ASN A 454 -6.45 6.81 -24.62
C ASN A 454 -5.24 7.40 -23.88
N GLY A 455 -4.42 6.55 -23.28
CA GLY A 455 -3.29 6.96 -22.44
C GLY A 455 -3.70 7.48 -21.05
N THR A 456 -4.94 7.26 -20.61
CA THR A 456 -5.33 7.57 -19.23
C THR A 456 -4.42 6.84 -18.25
N ASP A 457 -4.13 7.48 -17.12
CA ASP A 457 -3.59 6.75 -15.98
C ASP A 457 -4.67 5.85 -15.36
N ILE A 458 -4.24 4.73 -14.78
CA ILE A 458 -5.08 3.82 -14.02
C ILE A 458 -4.50 3.74 -12.62
N SER A 459 -5.33 3.90 -11.59
CA SER A 459 -4.88 3.83 -10.20
C SER A 459 -5.87 3.02 -9.39
N CYS A 460 -5.40 2.03 -8.64
CA CYS A 460 -6.25 1.08 -7.92
C CYS A 460 -5.82 0.97 -6.46
N ILE A 461 -6.81 0.84 -5.58
CA ILE A 461 -6.58 0.73 -4.14
C ILE A 461 -6.20 -0.72 -3.81
N THR A 462 -4.99 -0.90 -3.25
CA THR A 462 -4.67 -2.03 -2.38
C THR A 462 -4.71 -1.50 -0.95
N THR A 463 -5.58 -2.04 -0.10
CA THR A 463 -5.61 -1.63 1.32
C THR A 463 -4.31 -2.01 2.02
N PRO A 464 -3.92 -1.29 3.08
CA PRO A 464 -2.69 -1.56 3.78
C PRO A 464 -2.78 -2.87 4.56
N ALA A 465 -1.63 -3.46 4.82
CA ALA A 465 -1.45 -4.51 5.79
C ALA A 465 -0.20 -4.17 6.62
N TRP A 466 -0.22 -4.44 7.93
CA TRP A 466 0.93 -4.22 8.79
C TRP A 466 1.04 -5.30 9.85
N GLU A 467 2.28 -5.53 10.28
CA GLU A 467 2.54 -6.39 11.43
C GLU A 467 2.05 -5.72 12.71
N LYS A 468 1.77 -6.54 13.74
CA LYS A 468 1.47 -6.00 15.06
C LYS A 468 2.65 -5.16 15.54
N ASP A 469 2.34 -3.94 15.98
CA ASP A 469 3.29 -3.05 16.63
C ASP A 469 2.84 -2.80 18.09
N ARG A 470 3.56 -1.95 18.83
CA ARG A 470 3.29 -1.52 20.20
C ARG A 470 1.90 -0.89 20.31
N THR A 471 1.47 -0.16 19.31
CA THR A 471 0.24 0.65 19.33
C THR A 471 -0.91 0.00 18.54
N PHE A 472 -0.60 -0.67 17.43
CA PHE A 472 -1.62 -1.29 16.57
C PHE A 472 -1.57 -2.81 16.62
N ASP A 473 -2.76 -3.41 16.72
CA ASP A 473 -2.89 -4.81 16.33
C ASP A 473 -2.55 -4.98 14.85
N GLY A 474 -1.99 -6.15 14.51
CA GLY A 474 -1.62 -6.44 13.14
C GLY A 474 -2.84 -6.38 12.23
N LEU A 475 -2.74 -5.64 11.13
CA LEU A 475 -3.77 -5.58 10.11
C LEU A 475 -3.41 -6.52 8.96
N LEU A 476 -4.27 -7.50 8.74
CA LEU A 476 -4.23 -8.33 7.55
C LEU A 476 -4.86 -7.58 6.37
N LEU A 477 -4.32 -7.78 5.17
CA LEU A 477 -4.94 -7.31 3.94
C LEU A 477 -6.42 -7.73 3.93
N GLN A 478 -7.32 -6.87 3.49
CA GLN A 478 -8.75 -7.14 3.58
C GLN A 478 -9.31 -7.73 2.28
N ALA A 479 -10.43 -8.45 2.39
CA ALA A 479 -11.16 -8.90 1.22
C ALA A 479 -11.78 -7.69 0.48
N ALA A 480 -12.33 -7.92 -0.71
CA ALA A 480 -13.02 -6.86 -1.45
C ALA A 480 -14.07 -6.17 -0.57
N SER A 481 -14.05 -4.84 -0.55
CA SER A 481 -14.94 -3.98 0.21
C SER A 481 -15.30 -2.75 -0.61
N ASP A 482 -16.03 -1.80 -0.01
CA ASP A 482 -16.32 -0.52 -0.67
C ASP A 482 -15.07 0.36 -0.88
N LEU A 483 -13.92 -0.02 -0.31
CA LEU A 483 -12.62 0.58 -0.60
C LEU A 483 -11.93 -0.01 -1.84
N THR A 484 -12.38 -1.15 -2.36
CA THR A 484 -11.75 -1.78 -3.53
C THR A 484 -12.19 -1.08 -4.82
N LYS A 485 -11.57 0.06 -5.09
CA LYS A 485 -11.89 0.94 -6.22
C LYS A 485 -10.70 1.18 -7.12
N CYS A 486 -10.99 1.50 -8.38
CA CYS A 486 -10.02 2.00 -9.35
C CYS A 486 -10.51 3.30 -9.98
N TYR A 487 -9.55 4.08 -10.46
CA TYR A 487 -9.75 5.41 -11.02
C TYR A 487 -9.06 5.53 -12.37
N PHE A 488 -9.71 6.19 -13.32
CA PHE A 488 -9.21 6.44 -14.67
C PHE A 488 -9.98 7.61 -15.31
N GLN A 489 -9.58 8.07 -16.49
CA GLN A 489 -10.24 9.16 -17.21
C GLN A 489 -11.14 8.65 -18.33
N LYS A 490 -12.29 9.31 -18.52
CA LYS A 490 -13.22 9.09 -19.64
C LYS A 490 -13.87 10.40 -20.04
N GLY A 491 -13.71 10.81 -21.29
CA GLY A 491 -14.22 12.09 -21.79
C GLY A 491 -13.60 13.30 -21.07
N GLY A 492 -12.34 13.19 -20.63
CA GLY A 492 -11.63 14.22 -19.86
C GLY A 492 -12.09 14.35 -18.42
N LYS A 493 -12.80 13.34 -17.89
CA LYS A 493 -13.35 13.34 -16.52
C LYS A 493 -12.82 12.17 -15.73
N LEU A 494 -12.63 12.36 -14.42
CA LEU A 494 -12.21 11.31 -13.52
C LEU A 494 -13.39 10.35 -13.23
N MET A 495 -13.17 9.07 -13.45
CA MET A 495 -14.12 8.00 -13.21
C MET A 495 -13.70 7.20 -11.99
N GLU A 496 -14.69 6.75 -11.20
CA GLU A 496 -14.54 5.77 -10.14
C GLU A 496 -15.29 4.50 -10.56
N VAL A 497 -14.69 3.33 -10.30
CA VAL A 497 -15.33 2.02 -10.45
C VAL A 497 -14.98 1.13 -9.27
N ARG A 498 -15.91 0.28 -8.84
CA ARG A 498 -15.74 -0.58 -7.65
C ARG A 498 -15.71 -2.05 -8.04
N LEU A 499 -14.86 -2.83 -7.36
CA LEU A 499 -14.85 -4.28 -7.49
C LEU A 499 -15.82 -4.91 -6.47
N SER A 500 -16.75 -5.71 -6.95
CA SER A 500 -17.66 -6.51 -6.14
C SER A 500 -17.47 -8.00 -6.48
N GLY A 501 -16.77 -8.72 -5.62
CA GLY A 501 -16.30 -10.08 -5.92
C GLY A 501 -15.21 -10.05 -6.99
N THR A 502 -15.52 -10.53 -8.19
CA THR A 502 -14.65 -10.46 -9.37
C THR A 502 -15.21 -9.56 -10.48
N ASN A 503 -16.37 -8.93 -10.25
CA ASN A 503 -17.05 -8.09 -11.22
C ASN A 503 -16.88 -6.61 -10.89
N TRP A 504 -16.80 -5.77 -11.93
CA TRP A 504 -16.79 -4.32 -11.79
C TRP A 504 -18.21 -3.78 -11.79
N VAL A 505 -18.48 -2.85 -10.87
CA VAL A 505 -19.80 -2.26 -10.65
C VAL A 505 -19.69 -0.76 -10.43
N ASP A 506 -20.84 -0.08 -10.55
CA ASP A 506 -21.03 1.33 -10.22
C ASP A 506 -20.04 2.31 -10.89
N PRO A 507 -19.76 2.21 -12.21
CA PRO A 507 -18.93 3.19 -12.89
C PRO A 507 -19.62 4.55 -12.83
N LYS A 508 -18.95 5.56 -12.25
CA LYS A 508 -19.51 6.90 -12.12
C LYS A 508 -18.43 7.96 -12.30
N GLU A 509 -18.85 9.10 -12.82
CA GLU A 509 -18.05 10.32 -12.82
C GLU A 509 -17.88 10.81 -11.38
N LEU A 510 -16.64 11.08 -10.98
CA LEU A 510 -16.33 11.62 -9.68
C LEU A 510 -16.44 13.14 -9.71
N SER A 511 -17.45 13.69 -9.04
CA SER A 511 -17.58 15.13 -8.83
C SER A 511 -16.86 15.52 -7.55
N LEU A 512 -15.72 16.19 -7.70
CA LEU A 512 -14.90 16.65 -6.58
C LEU A 512 -15.12 18.15 -6.34
N PRO A 513 -15.11 18.59 -5.06
CA PRO A 513 -15.48 19.95 -4.66
C PRO A 513 -14.59 21.06 -5.23
#